data_AF-A0A139P3V5-F1
#
_entry.id   AF-A0A139P3V5-F1
#
_cell.length_a   1.000
_cell.length_b   1.000
_cell.length_c   1.000
_cell.angle_alpha   90.00
_cell.angle_beta   90.00
_cell.angle_gamma   90.00
#
_symmetry.space_group_name_H-M   'P 1'
#
loop_
_entity.id
_entity.type
_entity.pdbx_description
1 polymer ?
#
loop_
_entity_poly.entity_id
_entity_poly.type
_entity_poly.pdbx_seq_one_letter_code
_entity_poly.pdbx_strand_id
1 'polypeptide(L)'
;MSEIQFKGNFHHIDISPDSQLDIGQDVIFQSFASLNVASGAQLKLGNRVFFNDHCTVRCEQLIEIGKDTMFGDGVRIFDHNHQYSNYHIEKIAYSSAPVKIGANCWIGANTVILKGVTIGDNVIIGAGSLVYQDIPSDSIAVSKEELIIKKRPQGKFHAFTLTASDTLEELAYLAQELPELEFHIAAKTSISPFLESFASYPNINLYTNVHHDDIIEDLLDRADLYLDINHWGEVDHILQRALDKGKPILAFAYTAHRTGSGIYICQDGQPQQLADRIREIIKEKDSCF
;
A
#
# COMPACT_ATOMS: atom_id res chain seq x y z
N MET A 1 6.27 -27.90 -41.73
CA MET A 1 5.20 -27.05 -41.15
C MET A 1 5.87 -26.06 -40.24
N SER A 2 5.50 -24.79 -40.27
CA SER A 2 5.96 -23.81 -39.28
C SER A 2 5.30 -24.15 -37.94
N GLU A 3 6.11 -24.53 -36.96
CA GLU A 3 5.65 -24.92 -35.62
C GLU A 3 6.07 -23.86 -34.61
N ILE A 4 5.21 -23.62 -33.60
CA ILE A 4 5.55 -22.80 -32.44
C ILE A 4 6.63 -23.52 -31.64
N GLN A 5 7.72 -22.82 -31.32
CA GLN A 5 8.80 -23.33 -30.49
C GLN A 5 8.56 -22.93 -29.03
N PHE A 6 8.14 -23.89 -28.21
CA PHE A 6 8.08 -23.73 -26.76
C PHE A 6 9.44 -24.05 -26.15
N LYS A 7 10.13 -23.02 -25.64
CA LYS A 7 11.44 -23.12 -25.00
C LYS A 7 11.29 -22.92 -23.49
N GLY A 8 12.04 -23.70 -22.71
CA GLY A 8 11.91 -23.73 -21.26
C GLY A 8 10.82 -24.69 -20.79
N ASN A 9 10.22 -24.42 -19.62
CA ASN A 9 9.29 -25.35 -18.97
C ASN A 9 7.94 -24.68 -18.60
N PHE A 10 6.95 -25.51 -18.28
CA PHE A 10 5.67 -25.13 -17.66
C PHE A 10 4.75 -24.26 -18.52
N HIS A 11 4.74 -24.47 -19.83
CA HIS A 11 3.76 -23.84 -20.73
C HIS A 11 2.35 -24.37 -20.48
N HIS A 12 1.34 -23.50 -20.58
CA HIS A 12 -0.07 -23.88 -20.56
C HIS A 12 -0.70 -23.57 -21.92
N ILE A 13 -0.94 -24.61 -22.72
CA ILE A 13 -1.40 -24.50 -24.11
C ILE A 13 -2.77 -25.17 -24.25
N ASP A 14 -3.74 -24.41 -24.72
CA ASP A 14 -5.09 -24.90 -24.99
C ASP A 14 -5.59 -24.30 -26.32
N ILE A 15 -5.67 -25.11 -27.36
CA ILE A 15 -6.01 -24.67 -28.71
C ILE A 15 -7.19 -25.51 -29.19
N SER A 16 -8.31 -24.84 -29.46
CA SER A 16 -9.52 -25.52 -29.91
C SER A 16 -9.32 -26.12 -31.31
N PRO A 17 -9.77 -27.37 -31.57
CA PRO A 17 -9.52 -28.05 -32.85
C PRO A 17 -10.09 -27.37 -34.09
N ASP A 18 -11.11 -26.52 -33.92
CA ASP A 18 -11.80 -25.76 -34.96
C ASP A 18 -11.30 -24.31 -35.07
N SER A 19 -10.28 -23.93 -34.30
CA SER A 19 -9.59 -22.65 -34.44
C SER A 19 -8.71 -22.62 -35.69
N GLN A 20 -8.35 -21.41 -36.13
CA GLN A 20 -7.46 -21.20 -37.28
C GLN A 20 -6.13 -20.61 -36.82
N LEU A 21 -5.04 -21.27 -37.19
CA LEU A 21 -3.67 -20.83 -36.88
C LEU A 21 -2.93 -20.50 -38.17
N ASP A 22 -2.39 -19.28 -38.25
CA ASP A 22 -1.42 -18.86 -39.28
C ASP A 22 -0.11 -18.50 -38.57
N ILE A 23 0.83 -19.44 -38.58
CA ILE A 23 2.06 -19.35 -37.78
C ILE A 23 3.26 -19.23 -38.72
N GLY A 24 4.01 -18.15 -38.57
CA GLY A 24 5.26 -17.91 -39.27
C GLY A 24 6.42 -18.80 -38.79
N GLN A 25 7.58 -18.61 -39.39
CA GLN A 25 8.82 -19.29 -39.00
C GLN A 25 9.40 -18.68 -37.72
N ASP A 26 10.04 -19.50 -36.89
CA ASP A 26 10.76 -19.06 -35.69
C ASP A 26 9.92 -18.30 -34.65
N VAL A 27 8.66 -18.68 -34.49
CA VAL A 27 7.82 -18.19 -33.38
C VAL A 27 8.22 -18.90 -32.09
N ILE A 28 8.58 -18.14 -31.05
CA ILE A 28 9.11 -18.68 -29.79
C ILE A 28 8.27 -18.20 -28.60
N PHE A 29 7.94 -19.13 -27.71
CA PHE A 29 7.40 -18.85 -26.38
C PHE A 29 8.34 -19.41 -25.30
N GLN A 30 8.76 -18.57 -24.37
CA GLN A 30 9.61 -18.95 -23.24
C GLN A 30 8.80 -19.56 -22.07
N SER A 31 9.44 -19.79 -20.92
CA SER A 31 8.86 -20.56 -19.81
C SER A 31 7.59 -19.93 -19.26
N PHE A 32 6.71 -20.75 -18.71
CA PHE A 32 5.45 -20.31 -18.09
C PHE A 32 4.52 -19.51 -19.00
N ALA A 33 4.76 -19.49 -20.31
CA ALA A 33 3.85 -18.84 -21.21
C ALA A 33 2.51 -19.59 -21.28
N SER A 34 1.44 -18.84 -21.43
CA SER A 34 0.10 -19.37 -21.54
C SER A 34 -0.58 -18.93 -22.82
N LEU A 35 -0.95 -19.89 -23.66
CA LEU A 35 -1.60 -19.67 -24.94
C LEU A 35 -2.96 -20.37 -24.92
N ASN A 36 -4.03 -19.60 -25.08
CA ASN A 36 -5.36 -20.15 -25.33
C ASN A 36 -5.94 -19.58 -26.63
N VAL A 37 -6.46 -20.46 -27.48
CA VAL A 37 -7.17 -20.11 -28.71
C VAL A 37 -8.53 -20.82 -28.70
N ALA A 38 -9.59 -20.03 -28.59
CA ALA A 38 -10.95 -20.51 -28.44
C ALA A 38 -11.52 -21.09 -29.75
N SER A 39 -12.66 -21.76 -29.63
CA SER A 39 -13.40 -22.34 -30.75
C SER A 39 -13.79 -21.27 -31.76
N GLY A 40 -13.48 -21.51 -33.03
CA GLY A 40 -13.69 -20.57 -34.14
C GLY A 40 -12.81 -19.32 -34.16
N ALA A 41 -11.90 -19.14 -33.19
CA ALA A 41 -10.98 -18.00 -33.15
C ALA A 41 -9.83 -18.13 -34.17
N GLN A 42 -9.19 -17.00 -34.47
CA GLN A 42 -8.06 -16.92 -35.40
C GLN A 42 -6.82 -16.34 -34.72
N LEU A 43 -5.71 -17.09 -34.70
CA LEU A 43 -4.42 -16.59 -34.23
C LEU A 43 -3.45 -16.50 -35.40
N LYS A 44 -2.90 -15.31 -35.64
CA LYS A 44 -1.90 -15.06 -36.68
C LYS A 44 -0.62 -14.51 -36.07
N LEU A 45 0.48 -15.23 -36.25
CA LEU A 45 1.79 -14.85 -35.75
C LEU A 45 2.78 -14.79 -36.92
N GLY A 46 3.38 -13.63 -37.17
CA GLY A 46 4.39 -13.46 -38.20
C GLY A 46 5.70 -14.19 -37.91
N ASN A 47 6.65 -14.10 -38.84
CA ASN A 47 7.97 -14.70 -38.65
C ASN A 47 8.73 -14.05 -37.49
N ARG A 48 9.47 -14.84 -36.70
CA ARG A 48 10.37 -14.38 -35.64
C ARG A 48 9.67 -13.59 -34.53
N VAL A 49 8.41 -13.90 -34.25
CA VAL A 49 7.71 -13.38 -33.07
C VAL A 49 8.26 -14.07 -31.83
N PHE A 50 8.59 -13.28 -30.80
CA PHE A 50 9.19 -13.79 -29.57
C PHE A 50 8.41 -13.34 -28.34
N PHE A 51 7.98 -14.31 -27.53
CA PHE A 51 7.36 -14.08 -26.23
C PHE A 51 8.31 -14.54 -25.12
N ASN A 52 8.67 -13.62 -24.22
CA ASN A 52 9.48 -13.95 -23.05
C ASN A 52 8.68 -14.67 -21.95
N ASP A 53 9.32 -14.96 -20.81
CA ASP A 53 8.72 -15.72 -19.72
C ASP A 53 7.38 -15.12 -19.26
N HIS A 54 6.44 -15.97 -18.85
CA HIS A 54 5.14 -15.57 -18.29
C HIS A 54 4.20 -14.79 -19.24
N CYS A 55 4.48 -14.73 -20.54
CA CYS A 55 3.56 -14.10 -21.49
C CYS A 55 2.23 -14.86 -21.55
N THR A 56 1.11 -14.13 -21.65
CA THR A 56 -0.24 -14.69 -21.79
C THR A 56 -0.92 -14.19 -23.05
N VAL A 57 -1.42 -15.10 -23.87
CA VAL A 57 -2.25 -14.81 -25.03
C VAL A 57 -3.58 -15.53 -24.86
N ARG A 58 -4.68 -14.77 -24.88
CA ARG A 58 -6.04 -15.31 -24.89
C ARG A 58 -6.79 -14.80 -26.11
N CYS A 59 -6.99 -15.68 -27.08
CA CYS A 59 -7.59 -15.39 -28.37
C CYS A 59 -9.00 -16.01 -28.44
N GLU A 60 -10.03 -15.19 -28.23
CA GLU A 60 -11.44 -15.57 -28.36
C GLU A 60 -12.02 -15.25 -29.74
N GLN A 61 -11.43 -14.30 -30.49
CA GLN A 61 -11.88 -13.91 -31.82
C GLN A 61 -10.73 -13.82 -32.83
N LEU A 62 -9.84 -12.84 -32.67
CA LEU A 62 -8.72 -12.59 -33.57
C LEU A 62 -7.59 -11.86 -32.85
N ILE A 63 -6.42 -12.50 -32.79
CA ILE A 63 -5.15 -11.86 -32.44
C ILE A 63 -4.20 -12.00 -33.64
N GLU A 64 -3.73 -10.87 -34.15
CA GLU A 64 -2.79 -10.79 -35.27
C GLU A 64 -1.53 -10.03 -34.83
N ILE A 65 -0.36 -10.66 -35.00
CA ILE A 65 0.94 -10.11 -34.60
C ILE A 65 1.90 -10.17 -35.79
N GLY A 66 2.44 -9.03 -36.18
CA GLY A 66 3.39 -8.90 -37.27
C GLY A 66 4.74 -9.53 -36.99
N LYS A 67 5.53 -9.74 -38.05
CA LYS A 67 6.87 -10.33 -37.97
C LYS A 67 7.81 -9.48 -37.10
N ASP A 68 8.85 -10.11 -36.54
CA ASP A 68 9.92 -9.44 -35.78
C ASP A 68 9.43 -8.69 -34.52
N THR A 69 8.22 -8.98 -34.04
CA THR A 69 7.67 -8.35 -32.83
C THR A 69 8.05 -9.16 -31.59
N MET A 70 8.49 -8.46 -30.55
CA MET A 70 9.00 -9.02 -29.31
C MET A 70 8.20 -8.54 -28.10
N PHE A 71 7.94 -9.46 -27.18
CA PHE A 71 7.21 -9.21 -25.93
C PHE A 71 8.10 -9.55 -24.73
N GLY A 72 8.29 -8.58 -23.84
CA GLY A 72 8.97 -8.77 -22.56
C GLY A 72 8.17 -9.63 -21.58
N ASP A 73 8.76 -9.89 -20.41
CA ASP A 73 8.22 -10.83 -19.43
C ASP A 73 6.84 -10.41 -18.96
N GLY A 74 5.92 -11.37 -18.83
CA GLY A 74 4.60 -11.12 -18.23
C GLY A 74 3.67 -10.25 -19.07
N VAL A 75 3.95 -10.03 -20.37
CA VAL A 75 3.01 -9.33 -21.25
C VAL A 75 1.74 -10.16 -21.42
N ARG A 76 0.58 -9.50 -21.35
CA ARG A 76 -0.73 -10.14 -21.47
C ARG A 76 -1.55 -9.52 -22.60
N ILE A 77 -2.11 -10.35 -23.46
CA ILE A 77 -2.92 -9.95 -24.61
C ILE A 77 -4.29 -10.61 -24.51
N PHE A 78 -5.35 -9.80 -24.49
CA PHE A 78 -6.73 -10.25 -24.42
C PHE A 78 -7.55 -9.56 -25.51
N ASP A 79 -8.15 -10.33 -26.41
CA ASP A 79 -9.10 -9.82 -27.41
C ASP A 79 -10.57 -9.88 -26.94
N HIS A 80 -10.79 -10.09 -25.64
CA HIS A 80 -12.12 -10.20 -25.05
C HIS A 80 -12.23 -9.68 -23.61
N ASN A 81 -13.48 -9.53 -23.17
CA ASN A 81 -13.90 -9.32 -21.78
C ASN A 81 -15.08 -10.25 -21.46
N HIS A 82 -15.32 -10.56 -20.19
CA HIS A 82 -16.56 -11.20 -19.76
C HIS A 82 -17.78 -10.32 -20.11
N GLN A 83 -18.85 -10.94 -20.63
CA GLN A 83 -20.15 -10.27 -20.74
C GLN A 83 -20.71 -10.02 -19.34
N TYR A 84 -21.48 -8.94 -19.18
CA TYR A 84 -22.13 -8.63 -17.93
C TYR A 84 -23.46 -7.89 -18.15
N SER A 85 -24.32 -7.96 -17.14
CA SER A 85 -25.53 -7.17 -16.98
C SER A 85 -25.46 -6.38 -15.67
N ASN A 86 -26.50 -5.61 -15.35
CA ASN A 86 -26.58 -4.90 -14.06
C ASN A 86 -26.60 -5.84 -12.84
N TYR A 87 -26.83 -7.14 -13.03
CA TYR A 87 -27.03 -8.10 -11.94
C TYR A 87 -26.04 -9.28 -11.95
N HIS A 88 -25.30 -9.48 -13.05
CA HIS A 88 -24.48 -10.67 -13.22
C HIS A 88 -23.30 -10.45 -14.17
N ILE A 89 -22.17 -11.11 -13.89
CA ILE A 89 -21.00 -11.21 -14.77
C ILE A 89 -20.91 -12.66 -15.24
N GLU A 90 -20.99 -12.87 -16.56
CA GLU A 90 -20.96 -14.18 -17.18
C GLU A 90 -19.58 -14.82 -17.06
N LYS A 91 -19.51 -16.11 -16.69
CA LYS A 91 -18.23 -16.81 -16.49
C LYS A 91 -17.59 -17.33 -17.78
N ILE A 92 -18.40 -17.63 -18.78
CA ILE A 92 -17.98 -18.32 -20.02
C ILE A 92 -18.53 -17.67 -21.29
N ALA A 93 -19.14 -16.48 -21.17
CA ALA A 93 -19.61 -15.70 -22.30
C ALA A 93 -18.80 -14.40 -22.39
N TYR A 94 -18.33 -14.09 -23.59
CA TYR A 94 -17.37 -13.02 -23.81
C TYR A 94 -17.86 -11.99 -24.84
N SER A 95 -17.45 -10.73 -24.64
CA SER A 95 -17.50 -9.69 -25.66
C SER A 95 -16.10 -9.54 -26.23
N SER A 96 -15.95 -9.79 -27.52
CA SER A 96 -14.65 -9.80 -28.21
C SER A 96 -14.52 -8.70 -29.24
N ALA A 97 -13.29 -8.28 -29.47
CA ALA A 97 -12.91 -7.36 -30.54
C ALA A 97 -11.44 -7.64 -30.93
N PRO A 98 -11.09 -7.69 -32.23
CA PRO A 98 -9.75 -8.07 -32.66
C PRO A 98 -8.64 -7.25 -32.03
N VAL A 99 -7.52 -7.89 -31.73
CA VAL A 99 -6.27 -7.21 -31.38
C VAL A 99 -5.29 -7.38 -32.54
N LYS A 100 -4.73 -6.26 -33.01
CA LYS A 100 -3.74 -6.24 -34.09
C LYS A 100 -2.48 -5.55 -33.61
N ILE A 101 -1.33 -6.20 -33.81
CA ILE A 101 -0.02 -5.68 -33.46
C ILE A 101 0.85 -5.75 -34.72
N GLY A 102 1.42 -4.62 -35.12
CA GLY A 102 2.25 -4.52 -36.31
C GLY A 102 3.56 -5.30 -36.22
N ALA A 103 4.36 -5.18 -37.26
CA ALA A 103 5.69 -5.75 -37.34
C ALA A 103 6.71 -4.92 -36.56
N ASN A 104 7.81 -5.55 -36.16
CA ASN A 104 8.99 -4.91 -35.59
C ASN A 104 8.68 -4.07 -34.32
N CYS A 105 7.75 -4.55 -33.49
CA CYS A 105 7.39 -3.87 -32.24
C CYS A 105 8.16 -4.43 -31.03
N TRP A 106 8.39 -3.58 -30.02
CA TRP A 106 8.91 -3.99 -28.70
C TRP A 106 7.88 -3.67 -27.62
N ILE A 107 7.33 -4.70 -26.99
CA ILE A 107 6.33 -4.55 -25.92
C ILE A 107 6.99 -4.84 -24.58
N GLY A 108 7.22 -3.80 -23.78
CA GLY A 108 7.91 -3.89 -22.50
C GLY A 108 7.19 -4.78 -21.47
N ALA A 109 7.97 -5.31 -20.53
CA ALA A 109 7.51 -6.27 -19.52
C ALA A 109 6.25 -5.81 -18.76
N ASN A 110 5.39 -6.76 -18.40
CA ASN A 110 4.15 -6.58 -17.66
C ASN A 110 3.14 -5.61 -18.31
N THR A 111 3.25 -5.38 -19.62
CA THR A 111 2.23 -4.64 -20.38
C THR A 111 0.97 -5.48 -20.54
N VAL A 112 -0.20 -4.84 -20.48
CA VAL A 112 -1.50 -5.45 -20.77
C VAL A 112 -2.10 -4.80 -21.99
N ILE A 113 -2.46 -5.60 -23.00
CA ILE A 113 -3.10 -5.16 -24.24
C ILE A 113 -4.56 -5.66 -24.23
N LEU A 114 -5.50 -4.72 -24.33
CA LEU A 114 -6.93 -4.98 -24.25
C LEU A 114 -7.57 -5.12 -25.64
N LYS A 115 -8.78 -5.70 -25.63
CA LYS A 115 -9.55 -6.01 -26.83
C LYS A 115 -9.83 -4.79 -27.69
N GLY A 116 -9.80 -4.99 -29.01
CA GLY A 116 -10.11 -3.96 -29.99
C GLY A 116 -8.96 -3.00 -30.32
N VAL A 117 -7.79 -3.17 -29.71
CA VAL A 117 -6.62 -2.32 -29.95
C VAL A 117 -5.89 -2.71 -31.24
N THR A 118 -5.51 -1.69 -32.02
CA THR A 118 -4.56 -1.77 -33.12
C THR A 118 -3.27 -1.02 -32.79
N ILE A 119 -2.15 -1.73 -32.75
CA ILE A 119 -0.79 -1.20 -32.63
C ILE A 119 -0.15 -1.27 -34.02
N GLY A 120 0.36 -0.14 -34.52
CA GLY A 120 1.05 -0.05 -35.81
C GLY A 120 2.42 -0.72 -35.83
N ASP A 121 3.15 -0.55 -36.93
CA ASP A 121 4.50 -1.09 -37.09
C ASP A 121 5.54 -0.25 -36.33
N ASN A 122 6.67 -0.84 -35.97
CA ASN A 122 7.81 -0.15 -35.33
C ASN A 122 7.46 0.54 -33.99
N VAL A 123 6.45 0.05 -33.27
CA VAL A 123 6.02 0.65 -31.99
C VAL A 123 6.85 0.10 -30.83
N ILE A 124 7.26 1.00 -29.93
CA ILE A 124 7.83 0.64 -28.63
C ILE A 124 6.83 0.98 -27.54
N ILE A 125 6.51 0.02 -26.68
CA ILE A 125 5.67 0.22 -25.50
C ILE A 125 6.52 0.03 -24.24
N GLY A 126 6.53 1.03 -23.35
CA GLY A 126 7.21 0.97 -22.07
C GLY A 126 6.61 -0.10 -21.13
N ALA A 127 7.44 -0.65 -20.24
CA ALA A 127 7.00 -1.65 -19.27
C ALA A 127 5.86 -1.15 -18.37
N GLY A 128 5.00 -2.07 -17.93
CA GLY A 128 3.87 -1.78 -17.05
C GLY A 128 2.75 -0.96 -17.70
N SER A 129 2.69 -0.89 -19.02
CA SER A 129 1.65 -0.10 -19.71
C SER A 129 0.32 -0.83 -19.79
N LEU A 130 -0.79 -0.08 -19.70
CA LEU A 130 -2.14 -0.56 -20.05
C LEU A 130 -2.53 0.03 -21.40
N VAL A 131 -2.64 -0.82 -22.42
CA VAL A 131 -2.97 -0.42 -23.79
C VAL A 131 -4.45 -0.71 -24.05
N TYR A 132 -5.23 0.36 -24.12
CA TYR A 132 -6.68 0.31 -24.36
C TYR A 132 -7.13 1.22 -25.52
N GLN A 133 -6.17 1.82 -26.23
CA GLN A 133 -6.36 2.66 -27.41
C GLN A 133 -5.34 2.27 -28.48
N ASP A 134 -5.68 2.57 -29.73
CA ASP A 134 -4.79 2.36 -30.85
C ASP A 134 -3.50 3.18 -30.71
N ILE A 135 -2.38 2.59 -31.14
CA ILE A 135 -1.08 3.25 -31.15
C ILE A 135 -0.61 3.31 -32.61
N PRO A 136 -0.41 4.50 -33.20
CA PRO A 136 0.10 4.64 -34.56
C PRO A 136 1.48 4.02 -34.74
N SER A 137 1.84 3.67 -35.98
CA SER A 137 3.20 3.21 -36.31
C SER A 137 4.27 4.23 -35.89
N ASP A 138 5.51 3.76 -35.74
CA ASP A 138 6.69 4.57 -35.43
C ASP A 138 6.57 5.38 -34.13
N SER A 139 5.77 4.89 -33.19
CA SER A 139 5.48 5.57 -31.92
C SER A 139 6.19 4.91 -30.74
N ILE A 140 6.47 5.73 -29.72
CA ILE A 140 6.87 5.25 -28.39
C ILE A 140 5.74 5.62 -27.41
N ALA A 141 5.09 4.60 -26.84
CA ALA A 141 4.05 4.76 -25.83
C ALA A 141 4.59 4.35 -24.45
N VAL A 142 4.38 5.19 -23.44
CA VAL A 142 4.76 4.88 -22.05
C VAL A 142 3.60 5.20 -21.12
N SER A 143 3.43 4.40 -20.07
CA SER A 143 2.56 4.78 -18.96
C SER A 143 3.24 5.88 -18.13
N LYS A 144 2.50 6.94 -17.81
CA LYS A 144 2.91 7.97 -16.87
C LYS A 144 1.93 7.98 -15.70
N GLU A 145 2.22 7.18 -14.69
CA GLU A 145 1.56 7.29 -13.39
C GLU A 145 2.31 8.32 -12.53
N GLU A 146 1.59 9.22 -11.88
CA GLU A 146 2.18 10.09 -10.88
C GLU A 146 2.30 9.32 -9.56
N LEU A 147 3.54 9.05 -9.12
CA LEU A 147 3.77 8.49 -7.80
C LEU A 147 3.44 9.56 -6.75
N ILE A 148 2.26 9.46 -6.14
CA ILE A 148 1.82 10.41 -5.10
C ILE A 148 2.53 10.06 -3.78
N ILE A 149 3.65 10.73 -3.53
CA ILE A 149 4.38 10.64 -2.26
C ILE A 149 3.85 11.70 -1.31
N LYS A 150 3.17 11.28 -0.23
CA LYS A 150 2.74 12.17 0.85
C LYS A 150 3.65 11.98 2.06
N LYS A 151 4.16 13.08 2.62
CA LYS A 151 4.87 13.03 3.90
C LYS A 151 3.87 12.63 4.98
N ARG A 152 4.17 11.56 5.73
CA ARG A 152 3.44 11.23 6.95
C ARG A 152 3.83 12.24 8.04
N PRO A 153 2.88 12.96 8.66
CA PRO A 153 3.18 13.81 9.82
C PRO A 153 3.85 12.97 10.90
N GLN A 154 4.92 13.48 11.47
CA GLN A 154 5.57 12.94 12.66
C GLN A 154 5.74 14.13 13.60
N GLY A 155 5.05 14.11 14.75
CA GLY A 155 5.25 15.13 15.76
C GLY A 155 6.68 15.13 16.29
N LYS A 156 7.10 16.29 16.80
CA LYS A 156 8.47 16.49 17.28
C LYS A 156 8.62 16.12 18.76
N PHE A 157 7.56 16.36 19.54
CA PHE A 157 7.55 16.13 20.97
C PHE A 157 6.50 15.10 21.34
N HIS A 158 6.80 14.28 22.34
CA HIS A 158 6.00 13.13 22.69
C HIS A 158 5.73 13.08 24.19
N ALA A 159 4.47 12.89 24.58
CA ALA A 159 4.08 12.55 25.94
C ALA A 159 3.53 11.14 25.98
N PHE A 160 3.78 10.41 27.06
CA PHE A 160 3.27 9.05 27.23
C PHE A 160 2.47 8.89 28.52
N THR A 161 1.36 8.16 28.43
CA THR A 161 0.54 7.69 29.56
C THR A 161 0.19 6.22 29.34
N LEU A 162 0.45 5.39 30.35
CA LEU A 162 -0.05 4.02 30.43
C LEU A 162 -1.22 3.97 31.40
N THR A 163 -2.37 3.46 30.95
CA THR A 163 -3.61 3.48 31.74
C THR A 163 -4.31 2.12 31.76
N ALA A 164 -5.03 1.86 32.86
CA ALA A 164 -6.05 0.84 32.98
C ALA A 164 -7.45 1.46 33.24
N SER A 165 -7.53 2.79 33.14
CA SER A 165 -8.74 3.61 33.27
C SER A 165 -9.12 4.21 31.92
N ASP A 166 -10.41 4.43 31.71
CA ASP A 166 -10.90 5.22 30.58
C ASP A 166 -10.95 6.74 30.88
N THR A 167 -10.69 7.14 32.12
CA THR A 167 -10.67 8.55 32.51
C THR A 167 -9.21 9.00 32.62
N LEU A 168 -8.87 10.05 31.88
CA LEU A 168 -7.57 10.72 31.88
C LEU A 168 -7.80 12.20 32.16
N GLU A 169 -7.29 12.67 33.30
CA GLU A 169 -7.54 14.01 33.83
C GLU A 169 -7.08 15.08 32.83
N GLU A 170 -8.02 15.96 32.45
CA GLU A 170 -7.80 17.12 31.57
C GLU A 170 -7.14 16.82 30.20
N LEU A 171 -7.20 15.58 29.72
CA LEU A 171 -6.58 15.18 28.44
C LEU A 171 -7.09 16.00 27.25
N ALA A 172 -8.40 16.28 27.19
CA ALA A 172 -9.00 17.04 26.08
C ALA A 172 -8.43 18.45 26.03
N TYR A 173 -8.32 19.09 27.20
CA TYR A 173 -7.76 20.42 27.33
C TYR A 173 -6.28 20.42 26.93
N LEU A 174 -5.48 19.47 27.44
CA LEU A 174 -4.06 19.37 27.11
C LEU A 174 -3.83 19.17 25.61
N ALA A 175 -4.63 18.31 24.97
CA ALA A 175 -4.51 18.06 23.53
C ALA A 175 -4.84 19.31 22.68
N GLN A 176 -5.80 20.12 23.11
CA GLN A 176 -6.16 21.38 22.43
C GLN A 176 -5.10 22.48 22.65
N GLU A 177 -4.57 22.58 23.86
CA GLU A 177 -3.61 23.61 24.25
C GLU A 177 -2.17 23.33 23.79
N LEU A 178 -1.86 22.06 23.48
CA LEU A 178 -0.53 21.60 23.08
C LEU A 178 -0.55 20.89 21.71
N PRO A 179 -0.93 21.57 20.62
CA PRO A 179 -0.99 20.97 19.28
C PRO A 179 0.37 20.48 18.77
N GLU A 180 1.48 20.95 19.35
CA GLU A 180 2.86 20.54 19.04
C GLU A 180 3.29 19.21 19.71
N LEU A 181 2.50 18.71 20.66
CA LEU A 181 2.81 17.52 21.46
C LEU A 181 1.95 16.34 21.04
N GLU A 182 2.58 15.22 20.72
CA GLU A 182 1.91 13.95 20.46
C GLU A 182 1.67 13.22 21.78
N PHE A 183 0.40 12.97 22.10
CA PHE A 183 -0.02 12.20 23.27
C PHE A 183 -0.13 10.74 22.88
N HIS A 184 0.70 9.90 23.48
CA HIS A 184 0.64 8.45 23.35
C HIS A 184 -0.07 7.87 24.58
N ILE A 185 -1.22 7.23 24.37
CA ILE A 185 -2.02 6.66 25.44
C ILE A 185 -2.12 5.16 25.21
N ALA A 186 -1.45 4.38 26.04
CA ALA A 186 -1.49 2.93 25.96
C ALA A 186 -2.37 2.32 27.05
N ALA A 187 -3.07 1.25 26.70
CA ALA A 187 -3.77 0.38 27.63
C ALA A 187 -3.41 -1.09 27.37
N LYS A 188 -3.21 -1.87 28.43
CA LYS A 188 -2.93 -3.31 28.33
C LYS A 188 -4.16 -4.13 27.89
N THR A 189 -5.34 -3.52 27.86
CA THR A 189 -6.62 -4.15 27.49
C THR A 189 -7.34 -3.33 26.43
N SER A 190 -8.54 -3.77 26.04
CA SER A 190 -9.49 -2.93 25.30
C SER A 190 -9.81 -1.65 26.07
N ILE A 191 -10.08 -0.57 25.33
CA ILE A 191 -10.47 0.73 25.87
C ILE A 191 -11.99 0.95 25.67
N SER A 192 -12.59 1.84 26.45
CA SER A 192 -14.02 2.15 26.33
C SER A 192 -14.29 3.12 25.18
N PRO A 193 -15.54 3.21 24.66
CA PRO A 193 -15.91 4.19 23.64
C PRO A 193 -15.63 5.66 24.04
N PHE A 194 -15.62 5.94 25.35
CA PHE A 194 -15.27 7.26 25.86
C PHE A 194 -13.80 7.57 25.59
N LEU A 195 -12.86 6.68 25.96
CA LEU A 195 -11.44 6.88 25.66
C LEU A 195 -11.15 6.83 24.15
N GLU A 196 -11.85 5.97 23.39
CA GLU A 196 -11.74 5.94 21.92
C GLU A 196 -12.13 7.26 21.26
N SER A 197 -13.06 8.03 21.84
CA SER A 197 -13.51 9.31 21.28
C SER A 197 -12.39 10.35 21.18
N PHE A 198 -11.32 10.20 21.97
CA PHE A 198 -10.14 11.07 21.93
C PHE A 198 -9.28 10.88 20.67
N ALA A 199 -9.46 9.79 19.90
CA ALA A 199 -8.81 9.63 18.59
C ALA A 199 -9.25 10.69 17.55
N SER A 200 -10.28 11.49 17.86
CA SER A 200 -10.69 12.64 17.05
C SER A 200 -9.71 13.83 17.15
N TYR A 201 -8.86 13.88 18.17
CA TYR A 201 -7.80 14.87 18.29
C TYR A 201 -6.60 14.45 17.42
N PRO A 202 -6.08 15.33 16.55
CA PRO A 202 -5.04 14.98 15.58
C PRO A 202 -3.69 14.60 16.20
N ASN A 203 -3.48 14.96 17.47
CA ASN A 203 -2.26 14.72 18.24
C ASN A 203 -2.46 13.70 19.37
N ILE A 204 -3.58 12.95 19.39
CA ILE A 204 -3.77 11.82 20.31
C ILE A 204 -3.63 10.50 19.56
N ASN A 205 -2.77 9.63 20.10
CA ASN A 205 -2.46 8.31 19.57
C ASN A 205 -2.85 7.26 20.62
N LEU A 206 -3.86 6.45 20.32
CA LEU A 206 -4.35 5.39 21.22
C LEU A 206 -3.74 4.03 20.86
N TYR A 207 -3.24 3.33 21.88
CA TYR A 207 -2.69 1.98 21.77
C TYR A 207 -3.49 1.06 22.69
N THR A 208 -4.24 0.13 22.10
CA THR A 208 -5.14 -0.79 22.82
C THR A 208 -4.60 -2.22 22.76
N ASN A 209 -4.92 -3.05 23.76
CA ASN A 209 -4.42 -4.42 23.88
C ASN A 209 -2.89 -4.53 23.81
N VAL A 210 -2.18 -3.60 24.46
CA VAL A 210 -0.71 -3.61 24.52
C VAL A 210 -0.24 -4.64 25.56
N HIS A 211 0.00 -5.87 25.10
CA HIS A 211 0.41 -6.98 25.98
C HIS A 211 1.93 -7.16 26.07
N HIS A 212 2.68 -6.61 25.12
CA HIS A 212 4.13 -6.76 25.07
C HIS A 212 4.82 -5.54 25.68
N ASP A 213 5.76 -5.78 26.60
CA ASP A 213 6.46 -4.73 27.31
C ASP A 213 7.41 -3.93 26.41
N ASP A 214 7.88 -4.50 25.29
CA ASP A 214 8.72 -3.82 24.31
C ASP A 214 8.03 -2.60 23.67
N ILE A 215 6.72 -2.68 23.39
CA ILE A 215 5.93 -1.55 22.89
C ILE A 215 5.88 -0.43 23.94
N ILE A 216 5.72 -0.78 25.22
CA ILE A 216 5.69 0.19 26.32
C ILE A 216 7.07 0.85 26.46
N GLU A 217 8.15 0.08 26.36
CA GLU A 217 9.52 0.58 26.38
C GLU A 217 9.82 1.51 25.20
N ASP A 218 9.41 1.15 23.99
CA ASP A 218 9.54 1.99 22.79
C ASP A 218 8.79 3.34 22.93
N LEU A 219 7.60 3.31 23.53
CA LEU A 219 6.81 4.52 23.80
C LEU A 219 7.47 5.40 24.87
N LEU A 220 8.01 4.80 25.93
CA LEU A 220 8.80 5.54 26.92
C LEU A 220 10.07 6.15 26.32
N ASP A 221 10.79 5.38 25.50
CA ASP A 221 12.03 5.84 24.87
C ASP A 221 11.77 7.00 23.92
N ARG A 222 10.67 6.92 23.15
CA ARG A 222 10.17 8.02 22.30
C ARG A 222 9.69 9.22 23.08
N ALA A 223 9.06 9.02 24.24
CA ALA A 223 8.46 10.10 25.02
C ALA A 223 9.51 11.09 25.53
N ASP A 224 9.17 12.37 25.48
CA ASP A 224 9.96 13.43 26.09
C ASP A 224 9.67 13.61 27.57
N LEU A 225 8.44 13.28 27.97
CA LEU A 225 7.91 13.35 29.32
C LEU A 225 6.84 12.28 29.52
N TYR A 226 6.56 11.94 30.77
CA TYR A 226 5.47 11.04 31.13
C TYR A 226 4.34 11.84 31.81
N LEU A 227 3.10 11.59 31.42
CA LEU A 227 1.91 12.20 32.01
C LEU A 227 1.21 11.20 32.93
N ASP A 228 1.29 11.47 34.23
CA ASP A 228 0.61 10.73 35.29
C ASP A 228 -0.79 11.32 35.54
N ILE A 229 -1.64 11.19 34.52
CA ILE A 229 -3.00 11.75 34.47
C ILE A 229 -4.08 10.66 34.47
N ASN A 230 -3.71 9.39 34.55
CA ASN A 230 -4.69 8.32 34.65
C ASN A 230 -5.31 8.30 36.04
N HIS A 231 -6.62 8.06 36.10
CA HIS A 231 -7.25 7.77 37.38
C HIS A 231 -6.94 6.33 37.84
N TRP A 232 -7.24 6.08 39.11
CA TRP A 232 -7.07 4.82 39.83
C TRP A 232 -5.64 4.51 40.24
N GLY A 233 -5.10 3.35 39.86
CA GLY A 233 -3.78 2.90 40.30
C GLY A 233 -2.75 3.04 39.20
N GLU A 234 -1.49 3.20 39.59
CA GLU A 234 -0.35 3.08 38.68
C GLU A 234 -0.37 1.71 37.99
N VAL A 235 -0.13 1.70 36.69
CA VAL A 235 -0.05 0.47 35.90
C VAL A 235 1.42 0.09 35.71
N ASP A 236 1.75 -1.17 35.99
CA ASP A 236 3.01 -1.79 35.54
C ASP A 236 4.30 -1.09 35.98
N HIS A 237 4.28 -0.50 37.18
CA HIS A 237 5.39 0.28 37.74
C HIS A 237 5.95 1.34 36.77
N ILE A 238 5.09 1.86 35.90
CA ILE A 238 5.49 2.69 34.77
C ILE A 238 6.17 3.98 35.18
N LEU A 239 5.84 4.53 36.35
CA LEU A 239 6.48 5.74 36.85
C LEU A 239 7.94 5.48 37.23
N GLN A 240 8.25 4.29 37.78
CA GLN A 240 9.65 3.93 38.03
C GLN A 240 10.42 3.81 36.72
N ARG A 241 9.84 3.13 35.72
CA ARG A 241 10.47 2.94 34.40
C ARG A 241 10.72 4.27 33.69
N ALA A 242 9.78 5.22 33.79
CA ALA A 242 9.94 6.57 33.28
C ALA A 242 11.09 7.32 33.98
N LEU A 243 11.18 7.26 35.32
CA LEU A 243 12.27 7.87 36.09
C LEU A 243 13.63 7.25 35.77
N ASP A 244 13.70 5.91 35.63
CA ASP A 244 14.93 5.19 35.29
C ASP A 244 15.48 5.62 33.91
N LYS A 245 14.58 6.01 32.99
CA LYS A 245 14.92 6.58 31.68
C LYS A 245 15.11 8.11 31.70
N GLY A 246 15.09 8.73 32.88
CA GLY A 246 15.26 10.18 33.05
C GLY A 246 14.12 11.02 32.47
N LYS A 247 12.92 10.45 32.31
CA LYS A 247 11.75 11.16 31.79
C LYS A 247 11.11 11.98 32.93
N PRO A 248 10.93 13.30 32.76
CA PRO A 248 10.19 14.09 33.75
C PRO A 248 8.73 13.61 33.80
N ILE A 249 8.21 13.44 35.02
CA ILE A 249 6.83 13.02 35.26
C ILE A 249 6.00 14.25 35.66
N LEU A 250 4.87 14.44 34.99
CA LEU A 250 3.95 15.55 35.25
C LEU A 250 2.58 14.99 35.61
N ALA A 251 2.00 15.49 36.70
CA ALA A 251 0.74 15.00 37.25
C ALA A 251 -0.16 16.14 37.76
N PHE A 252 -1.46 15.87 37.89
CA PHE A 252 -2.36 16.69 38.71
C PHE A 252 -2.34 16.19 40.16
N ALA A 253 -2.66 17.06 41.11
CA ALA A 253 -2.73 16.69 42.52
C ALA A 253 -3.67 15.48 42.78
N TYR A 254 -4.73 15.33 41.98
CA TYR A 254 -5.71 14.24 42.13
C TYR A 254 -5.33 12.93 41.45
N THR A 255 -4.38 12.96 40.51
CA THR A 255 -3.91 11.78 39.77
C THR A 255 -2.49 11.36 40.11
N ALA A 256 -1.74 12.20 40.83
CA ALA A 256 -0.36 11.90 41.22
C ALA A 256 -0.28 10.62 42.07
N HIS A 257 0.29 9.55 41.51
CA HIS A 257 0.49 8.29 42.24
C HIS A 257 1.76 8.30 43.08
N ARG A 258 2.71 9.20 42.77
CA ARG A 258 4.00 9.32 43.46
C ARG A 258 4.40 10.78 43.66
N THR A 259 5.27 11.02 44.64
CA THR A 259 5.92 12.32 44.90
C THR A 259 7.43 12.13 44.96
N GLY A 260 8.21 13.17 44.64
CA GLY A 260 9.67 13.12 44.76
C GLY A 260 10.40 13.89 43.67
N SER A 261 11.73 13.72 43.64
CA SER A 261 12.58 14.32 42.61
C SER A 261 12.19 13.80 41.21
N GLY A 262 12.10 14.70 40.23
CA GLY A 262 11.71 14.37 38.85
C GLY A 262 10.20 14.31 38.61
N ILE A 263 9.38 14.54 39.64
CA ILE A 263 7.91 14.59 39.55
C ILE A 263 7.43 16.01 39.82
N TYR A 264 6.71 16.58 38.85
CA TYR A 264 6.01 17.86 38.98
C TYR A 264 4.52 17.61 39.19
N ILE A 265 3.96 18.22 40.25
CA ILE A 265 2.55 18.08 40.62
C ILE A 265 1.88 19.45 40.59
N CYS A 266 0.89 19.59 39.71
CA CYS A 266 0.03 20.78 39.65
C CYS A 266 -0.97 20.78 40.82
N GLN A 267 -0.77 21.68 41.79
CA GLN A 267 -1.50 21.69 43.07
C GLN A 267 -2.93 22.22 42.97
N ASP A 268 -3.16 23.26 42.15
CA ASP A 268 -4.46 23.97 42.13
C ASP A 268 -5.49 23.32 41.19
N GLY A 269 -5.17 22.18 40.59
CA GLY A 269 -6.02 21.51 39.59
C GLY A 269 -6.26 22.35 38.33
N GLN A 270 -5.49 23.41 38.11
CA GLN A 270 -5.63 24.27 36.93
C GLN A 270 -4.83 23.67 35.77
N PRO A 271 -5.49 23.16 34.71
CA PRO A 271 -4.79 22.47 33.63
C PRO A 271 -3.84 23.35 32.83
N GLN A 272 -4.06 24.67 32.83
CA GLN A 272 -3.13 25.66 32.25
C GLN A 272 -1.72 25.57 32.87
N GLN A 273 -1.60 25.38 34.18
CA GLN A 273 -0.29 25.34 34.85
C GLN A 273 0.52 24.12 34.40
N LEU A 274 -0.15 22.97 34.19
CA LEU A 274 0.48 21.78 33.66
C LEU A 274 0.90 21.98 32.20
N ALA A 275 0.01 22.58 31.38
CA ALA A 275 0.31 22.90 29.98
C ALA A 275 1.51 23.87 29.86
N ASP A 276 1.58 24.89 30.71
CA ASP A 276 2.69 25.85 30.72
C ASP A 276 4.01 25.16 31.10
N ARG A 277 3.99 24.26 32.08
CA ARG A 277 5.19 23.47 32.43
C ARG A 277 5.61 22.54 31.28
N ILE A 278 4.67 21.96 30.55
CA ILE A 278 4.97 21.15 29.37
C ILE A 278 5.61 22.02 28.27
N ARG A 279 5.10 23.23 28.03
CA ARG A 279 5.70 24.18 27.07
C ARG A 279 7.12 24.57 27.45
N GLU A 280 7.43 24.71 28.73
CA GLU A 280 8.80 24.95 29.20
C GLU A 280 9.72 23.78 28.85
N ILE A 281 9.30 22.54 29.11
CA ILE A 281 10.06 21.32 28.77
C ILE A 281 10.29 21.23 27.26
N ILE A 282 9.25 21.52 26.48
CA ILE A 282 9.33 21.57 25.02
C ILE A 282 10.38 22.60 24.58
N LYS A 283 10.33 23.84 25.11
CA LYS A 283 11.31 24.90 24.80
C LYS A 283 12.74 24.52 25.18
N GLU A 284 12.93 23.93 26.36
CA GLU A 284 14.24 23.44 26.84
C GLU A 284 14.82 22.41 25.85
N LYS A 285 14.00 21.46 25.38
CA LYS A 285 14.41 20.45 24.40
C LYS A 285 14.61 21.02 23.00
N ASP A 286 13.77 21.96 22.59
CA ASP A 286 13.88 22.60 21.28
C ASP A 286 15.18 23.41 21.16
N SER A 287 15.64 24.00 22.27
CA SER A 287 16.89 24.77 22.33
C SER A 287 18.18 23.92 22.34
N CYS A 288 18.07 22.60 22.48
CA CYS A 288 19.20 21.67 22.45
C CYS A 288 19.56 21.19 21.03
N PHE A 289 18.81 21.58 19.99
CA PHE A 289 19.01 21.23 18.58
C PHE A 289 19.23 22.47 17.72
#